data_AF-A0A359ICN9-F1
#
_entry.id   AF-A0A359ICN9-F1
#
_cell.length_a   1.000
_cell.length_b   1.000
_cell.length_c   1.000
_cell.angle_alpha   90.00
_cell.angle_beta   90.00
_cell.angle_gamma   90.00
#
_symmetry.space_group_name_H-M   'P 1'
#
loop_
_entity.id
_entity.type
_entity.pdbx_description
1 polymer ?
#
loop_
_entity_poly.entity_id
_entity_poly.type
_entity_poly.pdbx_seq_one_letter_code
_entity_poly.pdbx_strand_id
1 'polypeptide(L)'
;MTGDSQRVALNDNFSVNTMMKLFITPTDNTKLMYQLAAEKSEWQNYDHVWKYNPDGRYQHENQYVFHALHFTHTLSNKTYYTLKFSHSDKHAEDYVHKLDIPFEWNEDINGNGRIDELGRKSDGSPFTEDLNGDGQLTVVSVDWDFIKEHGSFIPNPVWYTIGDSIDVPHYVVNTARSDVPSYHFIYGGQNTGYYLSDELTSTIKFDLTSQVTRNHQIRTGVEANFHTYHRNNMAIEMSSRTQWQPYIPDVSSSAHDDYTRHPFDFSAYIQDKIELQDFIMNIGLRYDYFDANDYTFSDATHPAQSDTVKASPKSQISPRLGLSFPITDQGFIHFSYGHFFQMPSFYYLYLNPDLKRTSGVTRFGNPDLSAQKTVMYELGFQQQLSMTTAIDVTLFYRDIINWLSSEYNFIDNTFRYTKYVTEDYGNVRGITFSFTQRSGHALTLNLDYTYQLAEGNSSSPDAAYYDNLRIPPIESEKYVVPLDWDVRHSVNANITIRPVQNAGISFLNRFSTGKPYTPAVQGQRNAEENSDNKPFQMTTDMQAYYDFYVMKSRFRVALKIYNLFDRLNENYVHDDTGRAGYSLIPTYAGHAVQEHEDHPAVHPLEEYITPPTYYSNPRQILLSLSWQFKRN
;
A
#
# COMPACT_ATOMS: atom_id res chain seq x y z
N MET A 1 0.18 23.76 -16.44
CA MET A 1 1.20 23.91 -17.49
C MET A 1 1.75 25.32 -17.44
N THR A 2 3.06 25.44 -17.20
CA THR A 2 3.84 26.69 -17.31
C THR A 2 3.74 27.35 -18.69
N GLY A 3 3.22 26.65 -19.70
CA GLY A 3 2.99 27.19 -21.05
C GLY A 3 4.27 27.25 -21.90
N ASP A 4 5.37 26.71 -21.39
CA ASP A 4 6.70 26.73 -22.00
C ASP A 4 6.88 25.71 -23.16
N SER A 5 5.83 24.95 -23.50
CA SER A 5 5.83 23.89 -24.52
C SER A 5 6.86 22.76 -24.26
N GLN A 6 7.38 22.64 -23.03
CA GLN A 6 8.28 21.56 -22.67
C GLN A 6 7.52 20.24 -22.52
N ARG A 7 8.23 19.14 -22.77
CA ARG A 7 7.68 17.80 -22.53
C ARG A 7 7.71 17.52 -21.03
N VAL A 8 6.53 17.37 -20.44
CA VAL A 8 6.38 16.97 -19.04
C VAL A 8 6.18 15.45 -18.96
N ALA A 9 6.93 14.78 -18.08
CA ALA A 9 6.70 13.38 -17.78
C ALA A 9 5.41 13.23 -16.96
N LEU A 10 4.50 12.36 -17.39
CA LEU A 10 3.18 12.23 -16.74
C LEU A 10 3.14 11.12 -15.68
N ASN A 11 4.21 10.32 -15.58
CA ASN A 11 4.34 9.15 -14.72
C ASN A 11 5.82 8.90 -14.41
N ASP A 12 6.52 9.92 -13.92
CA ASP A 12 7.92 9.84 -13.54
C ASP A 12 8.09 9.13 -12.20
N ASN A 13 9.21 8.43 -12.06
CA ASN A 13 9.57 7.72 -10.85
C ASN A 13 11.09 7.68 -10.75
N PHE A 14 11.60 8.16 -9.63
CA PHE A 14 13.00 8.09 -9.24
C PHE A 14 13.10 7.34 -7.92
N SER A 15 13.96 6.32 -7.86
CA SER A 15 14.19 5.57 -6.62
C SER A 15 15.66 5.22 -6.46
N VAL A 16 16.19 5.38 -5.26
CA VAL A 16 17.52 4.96 -4.86
C VAL A 16 17.39 3.96 -3.72
N ASN A 17 17.96 2.78 -3.91
CA ASN A 17 17.91 1.68 -2.95
C ASN A 17 19.34 1.29 -2.56
N THR A 18 19.65 1.33 -1.27
CA THR A 18 20.96 1.00 -0.70
C THR A 18 20.81 -0.11 0.34
N MET A 19 21.67 -1.12 0.25
CA MET A 19 21.75 -2.16 1.27
C MET A 19 23.20 -2.45 1.62
N MET A 20 23.50 -2.46 2.92
CA MET A 20 24.79 -2.82 3.46
C MET A 20 24.62 -3.90 4.53
N LYS A 21 25.53 -4.88 4.52
CA LYS A 21 25.58 -5.92 5.55
C LYS A 21 27.02 -6.17 5.96
N LEU A 22 27.30 -5.97 7.24
CA LEU A 22 28.60 -6.20 7.85
C LEU A 22 28.52 -7.41 8.77
N PHE A 23 29.53 -8.27 8.69
CA PHE A 23 29.63 -9.47 9.51
C PHE A 23 30.99 -9.49 10.18
N ILE A 24 31.00 -9.72 11.48
CA ILE A 24 32.22 -10.01 12.24
C ILE A 24 31.98 -11.23 13.13
N THR A 25 33.05 -11.97 13.39
CA THR A 25 33.06 -13.09 14.34
C THR A 25 34.08 -12.76 15.43
N PRO A 26 33.67 -12.04 16.49
CA PRO A 26 34.59 -11.56 17.51
C PRO A 26 35.32 -12.69 18.25
N THR A 27 34.66 -13.84 18.38
CA THR A 27 35.23 -15.09 18.91
C THR A 27 34.75 -16.26 18.05
N ASP A 28 35.33 -17.45 18.22
CA ASP A 28 34.95 -18.66 17.48
C ASP A 28 33.47 -19.07 17.69
N ASN A 29 32.87 -18.63 18.80
CA ASN A 29 31.50 -18.99 19.20
C ASN A 29 30.52 -17.82 19.07
N THR A 30 30.93 -16.66 18.56
CA THR A 30 30.06 -15.49 18.43
C THR A 30 30.06 -14.93 17.02
N LYS A 31 28.90 -14.44 16.59
CA LYS A 31 28.72 -13.75 15.31
C LYS A 31 27.91 -12.50 15.54
N LEU A 32 28.45 -11.37 15.11
CA LEU A 32 27.73 -10.10 15.06
C LEU A 32 27.48 -9.75 13.60
N MET A 33 26.23 -9.40 13.31
CA MET A 33 25.80 -8.94 12.00
C MET A 33 25.12 -7.59 12.17
N TYR A 34 25.58 -6.61 11.40
CA TYR A 34 24.90 -5.33 11.27
C TYR A 34 24.37 -5.19 9.85
N GLN A 35 23.12 -4.79 9.71
CA GLN A 35 22.46 -4.53 8.44
C GLN A 35 21.90 -3.11 8.42
N LEU A 36 22.16 -2.42 7.32
CA LEU A 36 21.55 -1.16 6.95
C LEU A 36 20.78 -1.39 5.65
N ALA A 37 19.52 -1.00 5.61
CA ALA A 37 18.78 -0.82 4.36
C ALA A 37 18.26 0.61 4.33
N ALA A 38 18.42 1.30 3.21
CA ALA A 38 17.92 2.65 3.01
C ALA A 38 17.30 2.76 1.63
N GLU A 39 16.13 3.37 1.55
CA GLU A 39 15.40 3.64 0.32
C GLU A 39 14.95 5.10 0.32
N LYS A 40 15.07 5.75 -0.84
CA LYS A 40 14.43 7.03 -1.10
C LYS A 40 13.78 6.95 -2.48
N SER A 41 12.50 7.27 -2.56
CA SER A 41 11.73 7.27 -3.80
C SER A 41 10.88 8.53 -3.91
N GLU A 42 10.83 9.09 -5.11
CA GLU A 42 10.02 10.24 -5.49
C GLU A 42 9.31 9.89 -6.80
N TRP A 43 7.99 10.04 -6.86
CA TRP A 43 7.23 9.72 -8.08
C TRP A 43 5.96 10.55 -8.21
N GLN A 44 5.48 10.66 -9.44
CA GLN A 44 4.16 11.23 -9.74
C GLN A 44 3.34 10.18 -10.50
N ASN A 45 2.13 9.88 -10.03
CA ASN A 45 1.25 8.91 -10.69
C ASN A 45 0.55 9.52 -11.91
N TYR A 46 0.41 8.77 -13.02
CA TYR A 46 -0.50 9.17 -14.10
C TYR A 46 -1.95 9.30 -13.58
N ASP A 47 -2.55 10.46 -13.80
CA ASP A 47 -3.96 10.70 -13.54
C ASP A 47 -4.58 11.20 -14.84
N HIS A 48 -5.55 10.45 -15.35
CA HIS A 48 -6.18 10.75 -16.62
C HIS A 48 -6.89 12.09 -16.60
N VAL A 49 -7.56 12.43 -15.48
CA VAL A 49 -8.34 13.67 -15.36
C VAL A 49 -7.42 14.88 -15.46
N TRP A 50 -6.20 14.79 -14.94
CA TRP A 50 -5.20 15.86 -14.94
C TRP A 50 -4.26 15.82 -16.14
N LYS A 51 -4.59 15.07 -17.21
CA LYS A 51 -3.76 14.94 -18.43
C LYS A 51 -3.26 16.28 -18.98
N TYR A 52 -4.11 17.32 -18.94
CA TYR A 52 -3.79 18.66 -19.45
C TYR A 52 -3.30 19.63 -18.37
N ASN A 53 -3.19 19.19 -17.12
CA ASN A 53 -2.63 19.94 -16.01
C ASN A 53 -1.82 19.04 -15.06
N PRO A 54 -0.75 18.38 -15.54
CA PRO A 54 -0.02 17.39 -14.74
C PRO A 54 0.69 17.99 -13.51
N ASP A 55 1.04 19.27 -13.55
CA ASP A 55 1.73 20.00 -12.48
C ASP A 55 0.84 20.21 -11.24
N GLY A 56 -0.49 20.12 -11.40
CA GLY A 56 -1.44 20.29 -10.30
C GLY A 56 -1.67 19.05 -9.45
N ARG A 57 -0.99 17.93 -9.76
CA ARG A 57 -1.14 16.66 -9.03
C ARG A 57 -0.12 16.53 -7.91
N TYR A 58 -0.38 15.60 -6.99
CA TYR A 58 0.58 15.27 -5.94
C TYR A 58 1.86 14.67 -6.52
N GLN A 59 2.98 15.19 -6.06
CA GLN A 59 4.25 14.50 -5.95
C GLN A 59 4.22 13.63 -4.69
N HIS A 60 4.70 12.40 -4.81
CA HIS A 60 4.83 11.46 -3.70
C HIS A 60 6.31 11.29 -3.37
N GLU A 61 6.63 11.31 -2.08
CA GLU A 61 7.94 11.01 -1.55
C GLU A 61 7.85 9.94 -0.45
N ASN A 62 8.76 8.99 -0.48
CA ASN A 62 8.90 7.99 0.57
C ASN A 62 10.38 7.78 0.87
N GLN A 63 10.72 7.79 2.16
CA GLN A 63 12.05 7.53 2.66
C GLN A 63 11.96 6.43 3.73
N TYR A 64 12.90 5.51 3.70
CA TYR A 64 12.96 4.41 4.65
C TYR A 64 14.41 4.14 5.04
N VAL A 65 14.67 4.07 6.34
CA VAL A 65 15.97 3.68 6.87
C VAL A 65 15.77 2.60 7.93
N PHE A 66 16.50 1.50 7.78
CA PHE A 66 16.44 0.35 8.67
C PHE A 66 17.82 -0.05 9.15
N HIS A 67 17.97 -0.08 10.46
CA HIS A 67 19.13 -0.60 11.15
C HIS A 67 18.77 -1.91 11.85
N ALA A 68 19.60 -2.94 11.69
CA ALA A 68 19.47 -4.16 12.45
C ALA A 68 20.82 -4.68 12.94
N LEU A 69 20.87 -5.04 14.22
CA LEU A 69 22.01 -5.66 14.87
C LEU A 69 21.60 -7.04 15.37
N HIS A 70 22.22 -8.09 14.84
CA HIS A 70 22.02 -9.46 15.29
C HIS A 70 23.29 -9.98 15.96
N PHE A 71 23.20 -10.35 17.22
CA PHE A 71 24.25 -11.03 17.96
C PHE A 71 23.86 -12.49 18.17
N THR A 72 24.62 -13.41 17.58
CA THR A 72 24.47 -14.85 17.76
C THR A 72 25.59 -15.37 18.66
N HIS A 73 25.23 -16.13 19.69
CA HIS A 73 26.19 -16.82 20.55
C HIS A 73 25.89 -18.32 20.58
N THR A 74 26.87 -19.10 20.13
CA THR A 74 26.85 -20.55 20.15
C THR A 74 27.36 -21.03 21.51
N LEU A 75 26.44 -21.51 22.35
CA LEU A 75 26.77 -22.05 23.69
C LEU A 75 27.39 -23.44 23.60
N SER A 76 26.97 -24.23 22.62
CA SER A 76 27.51 -25.55 22.29
C SER A 76 27.22 -25.91 20.84
N ASN A 77 27.75 -27.03 20.34
CA ASN A 77 27.43 -27.55 19.01
C ASN A 77 25.94 -27.88 18.80
N LYS A 78 25.12 -27.85 19.88
CA LYS A 78 23.70 -28.17 19.86
C LYS A 78 22.81 -26.99 20.23
N THR A 79 23.37 -25.91 20.77
CA THR A 79 22.58 -24.82 21.36
C THR A 79 23.19 -23.47 21.03
N TYR A 80 22.37 -22.58 20.48
CA TYR A 80 22.73 -21.19 20.24
C TYR A 80 21.53 -20.29 20.47
N TYR A 81 21.78 -19.03 20.81
CA TYR A 81 20.75 -18.00 20.84
C TYR A 81 21.15 -16.82 19.95
N THR A 82 20.14 -16.07 19.52
CA THR A 82 20.32 -14.82 18.78
C THR A 82 19.54 -13.71 19.47
N LEU A 83 20.23 -12.64 19.82
CA LEU A 83 19.63 -11.36 20.19
C LEU A 83 19.57 -10.48 18.95
N LYS A 84 18.42 -9.89 18.66
CA LYS A 84 18.21 -8.99 17.54
C LYS A 84 17.62 -7.69 18.05
N PHE A 85 18.22 -6.60 17.62
CA PHE A 85 17.74 -5.25 17.83
C PHE A 85 17.57 -4.64 16.46
N SER A 86 16.42 -4.07 16.17
CA SER A 86 16.23 -3.28 14.96
C SER A 86 15.48 -2.00 15.23
N HIS A 87 15.75 -1.02 14.38
CA HIS A 87 15.08 0.26 14.37
C HIS A 87 14.81 0.62 12.92
N SER A 88 13.55 0.90 12.61
CA SER A 88 13.13 1.43 11.31
C SER A 88 12.52 2.81 11.48
N ASP A 89 12.89 3.69 10.56
CA ASP A 89 12.29 4.99 10.35
C ASP A 89 11.72 5.01 8.92
N LYS A 90 10.45 5.38 8.80
CA LYS A 90 9.75 5.48 7.53
C LYS A 90 9.01 6.81 7.50
N HIS A 91 9.32 7.61 6.50
CA HIS A 91 8.72 8.90 6.26
C HIS A 91 8.03 8.87 4.90
N ALA A 92 6.77 9.29 4.86
CA ALA A 92 6.00 9.44 3.62
C ALA A 92 5.38 10.83 3.56
N GLU A 93 5.45 11.46 2.39
CA GLU A 93 4.95 12.82 2.15
C GLU A 93 4.26 12.89 0.78
N ASP A 94 3.04 13.41 0.72
CA ASP A 94 2.35 13.74 -0.52
C ASP A 94 2.08 15.24 -0.56
N TYR A 95 2.56 15.90 -1.61
CA TYR A 95 2.47 17.35 -1.75
C TYR A 95 2.39 17.76 -3.21
N VAL A 96 1.76 18.89 -3.52
CA VAL A 96 2.00 19.55 -4.83
C VAL A 96 3.27 20.39 -4.74
N HIS A 97 3.46 21.06 -3.59
CA HIS A 97 4.70 21.74 -3.23
C HIS A 97 5.06 21.45 -1.80
N LYS A 98 6.35 21.22 -1.56
CA LYS A 98 6.87 21.00 -0.22
C LYS A 98 6.58 22.21 0.65
N LEU A 99 6.07 21.91 1.83
CA LEU A 99 5.91 22.88 2.88
C LEU A 99 7.12 22.74 3.80
N ASP A 100 8.20 23.48 3.50
CA ASP A 100 9.31 23.66 4.44
C ASP A 100 8.85 24.57 5.58
N ILE A 101 7.95 24.06 6.43
CA ILE A 101 7.52 24.83 7.58
C ILE A 101 8.35 24.43 8.79
N PRO A 102 9.18 25.34 9.32
CA PRO A 102 9.81 25.13 10.61
C PRO A 102 8.73 25.31 11.68
N PHE A 103 7.88 24.30 11.86
CA PHE A 103 6.90 24.27 12.93
C PHE A 103 7.29 23.18 13.93
N GLU A 104 8.11 23.54 14.91
CA GLU A 104 8.01 22.91 16.23
C GLU A 104 6.88 23.64 16.97
N TRP A 105 5.69 23.01 17.01
CA TRP A 105 4.44 23.57 17.56
C TRP A 105 4.46 23.90 19.07
N ASN A 106 5.61 23.88 19.73
CA ASN A 106 5.73 23.89 21.19
C ASN A 106 6.83 24.81 21.73
N GLU A 107 7.20 25.87 21.01
CA GLU A 107 8.09 26.89 21.58
C GLU A 107 7.30 27.92 22.39
N ASP A 108 7.79 28.16 23.61
CA ASP A 108 7.44 29.29 24.45
C ASP A 108 8.26 30.50 23.95
N ILE A 109 7.73 31.19 22.94
CA ILE A 109 8.42 32.23 22.16
C ILE A 109 8.82 33.40 23.07
N ASN A 110 8.09 33.62 24.16
CA ASN A 110 8.33 34.70 25.11
C ASN A 110 9.00 34.25 26.43
N GLY A 111 9.29 32.96 26.61
CA GLY A 111 10.04 32.41 27.74
C GLY A 111 9.28 32.44 29.09
N ASN A 112 7.95 32.44 29.09
CA ASN A 112 7.11 32.55 30.28
C ASN A 112 6.74 31.20 30.94
N GLY A 113 7.17 30.08 30.37
CA GLY A 113 6.90 28.72 30.80
C GLY A 113 5.55 28.15 30.34
N ARG A 114 4.87 28.78 29.37
CA ARG A 114 3.63 28.32 28.73
C ARG A 114 3.81 28.25 27.22
N ILE A 115 3.19 27.25 26.60
CA ILE A 115 3.20 27.08 25.14
C ILE A 115 2.29 28.15 24.52
N ASP A 116 2.79 28.88 23.53
CA ASP A 116 2.01 29.91 22.83
C ASP A 116 1.06 29.24 21.80
N GLU A 117 -0.25 29.53 21.89
CA GLU A 117 -1.26 29.02 20.95
C GLU A 117 -1.51 30.01 19.80
N LEU A 118 -1.38 29.55 18.54
CA LEU A 118 -1.74 30.32 17.36
C LEU A 118 -3.20 30.08 16.98
N GLY A 119 -4.05 31.11 16.96
CA GLY A 119 -5.45 30.95 16.53
C GLY A 119 -6.34 32.19 16.69
N ARG A 120 -7.65 31.95 16.69
CA ARG A 120 -8.68 32.90 17.15
C ARG A 120 -9.39 32.28 18.35
N LYS A 121 -9.93 33.09 19.24
CA LYS A 121 -10.83 32.59 20.28
C LYS A 121 -12.02 31.87 19.63
N SER A 122 -12.66 30.98 20.37
CA SER A 122 -13.86 30.24 19.92
C SER A 122 -15.04 31.13 19.49
N ASP A 123 -15.00 32.43 19.78
CA ASP A 123 -15.95 33.46 19.34
C ASP A 123 -15.55 34.20 18.04
N GLY A 124 -14.43 33.83 17.41
CA GLY A 124 -13.95 34.41 16.16
C GLY A 124 -13.20 35.74 16.31
N SER A 125 -12.95 36.22 17.52
CA SER A 125 -12.11 37.40 17.77
C SER A 125 -10.61 37.05 17.71
N PRO A 126 -9.76 37.95 17.16
CA PRO A 126 -8.31 37.75 17.17
C PRO A 126 -7.77 37.76 18.61
N PHE A 127 -6.68 37.03 18.87
CA PHE A 127 -5.93 37.21 20.11
C PHE A 127 -5.40 38.64 20.20
N THR A 128 -5.45 39.22 21.40
CA THR A 128 -5.16 40.63 21.68
C THR A 128 -3.86 40.81 22.47
N GLU A 129 -2.93 39.86 22.37
CA GLU A 129 -1.66 39.91 23.08
C GLU A 129 -0.50 40.16 22.12
N ASP A 130 0.41 41.04 22.54
CA ASP A 130 1.64 41.41 21.87
C ASP A 130 2.71 40.35 22.19
N LEU A 131 2.81 39.34 21.30
CA LEU A 131 3.64 38.15 21.52
C LEU A 131 5.15 38.38 21.27
N ASN A 132 5.53 39.49 20.62
CA ASN A 132 6.92 39.83 20.32
C ASN A 132 7.45 41.03 21.13
N GLY A 133 6.60 41.69 21.92
CA GLY A 133 6.97 42.73 22.87
C GLY A 133 7.37 44.06 22.22
N ASP A 134 6.95 44.31 20.98
CA ASP A 134 7.28 45.52 20.23
C ASP A 134 6.26 46.66 20.41
N GLY A 135 5.21 46.43 21.18
CA GLY A 135 4.13 47.37 21.44
C GLY A 135 3.07 47.42 20.34
N GLN A 136 3.11 46.53 19.34
CA GLN A 136 2.12 46.41 18.28
C GLN A 136 1.32 45.10 18.40
N LEU A 137 -0.01 45.22 18.37
CA LEU A 137 -0.92 44.08 18.33
C LEU A 137 -0.90 43.49 16.92
N THR A 138 -0.18 42.39 16.73
CA THR A 138 0.05 41.81 15.41
C THR A 138 -0.62 40.44 15.31
N VAL A 139 -1.50 40.25 14.33
CA VAL A 139 -1.79 38.91 13.80
C VAL A 139 -0.48 38.47 13.15
N VAL A 140 0.10 37.36 13.57
CA VAL A 140 1.27 36.79 12.86
C VAL A 140 0.79 36.34 11.49
N SER A 141 0.77 37.27 10.55
CA SER A 141 0.65 37.03 9.13
C SER A 141 2.05 36.71 8.64
N VAL A 142 2.24 35.52 8.11
CA VAL A 142 3.44 35.20 7.35
C VAL A 142 3.49 36.15 6.15
N ASP A 143 4.49 37.02 6.09
CA ASP A 143 4.62 38.01 5.01
C ASP A 143 5.00 37.31 3.70
N TRP A 144 4.56 37.89 2.58
CA TRP A 144 4.87 37.48 1.21
C TRP A 144 6.34 37.29 0.95
N ASP A 145 7.18 38.08 1.58
CA ASP A 145 8.61 38.01 1.37
C ASP A 145 9.22 36.77 2.03
N PHE A 146 8.71 36.35 3.21
CA PHE A 146 9.07 35.07 3.83
C PHE A 146 8.57 33.88 3.00
N ILE A 147 7.33 33.95 2.50
CA ILE A 147 6.76 32.91 1.62
C ILE A 147 7.51 32.83 0.29
N LYS A 148 7.94 33.94 -0.30
CA LYS A 148 8.75 33.95 -1.54
C LYS A 148 10.19 33.49 -1.33
N GLU A 149 10.75 33.73 -0.14
CA GLU A 149 12.14 33.37 0.19
C GLU A 149 12.27 31.88 0.58
N HIS A 150 11.21 31.28 1.16
CA HIS A 150 11.23 29.92 1.71
C HIS A 150 10.18 28.96 1.13
N GLY A 151 9.30 29.39 0.23
CA GLY A 151 8.28 28.55 -0.41
C GLY A 151 7.96 28.94 -1.87
N SER A 152 7.53 27.98 -2.68
CA SER A 152 7.06 28.24 -4.05
C SER A 152 5.56 28.55 -4.08
N PHE A 153 5.14 29.65 -3.48
CA PHE A 153 3.73 30.07 -3.42
C PHE A 153 3.56 31.48 -3.98
N ILE A 154 2.94 31.60 -5.16
CA ILE A 154 2.54 32.89 -5.74
C ILE A 154 1.09 32.76 -6.20
N PRO A 155 0.12 33.46 -5.58
CA PRO A 155 -1.23 33.55 -6.11
C PRO A 155 -1.26 34.46 -7.33
N ASN A 156 -2.17 34.15 -8.25
CA ASN A 156 -2.55 35.04 -9.33
C ASN A 156 -3.76 35.91 -8.90
N PRO A 157 -3.64 37.25 -8.79
CA PRO A 157 -4.76 38.13 -8.42
C PRO A 157 -5.47 38.74 -9.64
N VAL A 158 -5.56 38.08 -10.80
CA VAL A 158 -6.25 38.67 -11.96
C VAL A 158 -7.07 37.64 -12.75
N TRP A 159 -8.33 37.99 -12.98
CA TRP A 159 -9.20 37.34 -13.96
C TRP A 159 -8.65 37.66 -15.36
N TYR A 160 -7.92 36.74 -15.98
CA TYR A 160 -7.41 36.96 -17.33
C TYR A 160 -8.41 36.46 -18.39
N THR A 161 -8.74 37.35 -19.33
CA THR A 161 -9.31 36.98 -20.63
C THR A 161 -8.23 36.39 -21.53
N ILE A 162 -8.61 35.34 -22.27
CA ILE A 162 -7.78 34.57 -23.21
C ILE A 162 -7.21 35.51 -24.29
N GLY A 163 -5.89 35.52 -24.47
CA GLY A 163 -5.24 36.25 -25.56
C GLY A 163 -3.71 36.36 -25.50
N ASP A 164 -3.11 36.38 -24.32
CA ASP A 164 -1.67 36.59 -24.17
C ASP A 164 -0.94 35.35 -23.64
N SER A 165 0.16 34.98 -24.31
CA SER A 165 1.10 33.94 -23.89
C SER A 165 1.83 34.36 -22.61
N ILE A 166 1.57 33.73 -21.46
CA ILE A 166 2.18 34.10 -20.17
C ILE A 166 2.45 32.85 -19.31
N ASP A 167 3.67 32.81 -18.74
CA ASP A 167 4.15 31.90 -17.68
C ASP A 167 3.23 31.93 -16.44
N VAL A 168 2.82 30.75 -15.95
CA VAL A 168 1.88 30.60 -14.82
C VAL A 168 2.64 30.23 -13.52
N PRO A 169 2.55 31.01 -12.42
CA PRO A 169 3.14 30.68 -11.11
C PRO A 169 2.40 29.61 -10.29
N HIS A 170 3.10 29.09 -9.28
CA HIS A 170 2.99 27.76 -8.65
C HIS A 170 1.80 27.42 -7.71
N TYR A 171 0.86 28.32 -7.39
CA TYR A 171 -0.41 27.92 -6.75
C TYR A 171 -1.62 28.63 -7.38
N VAL A 172 -2.43 27.88 -8.12
CA VAL A 172 -3.68 28.38 -8.73
C VAL A 172 -4.88 27.83 -7.97
N VAL A 173 -5.87 28.68 -7.68
CA VAL A 173 -7.13 28.32 -7.00
C VAL A 173 -7.74 27.06 -7.62
N ASN A 174 -8.22 26.13 -6.77
CA ASN A 174 -9.02 24.98 -7.18
C ASN A 174 -10.37 25.43 -7.76
N THR A 175 -10.32 25.93 -8.99
CA THR A 175 -11.48 25.96 -9.86
C THR A 175 -11.22 24.93 -10.94
N ALA A 176 -11.40 23.66 -10.58
CA ALA A 176 -12.19 22.81 -11.46
C ALA A 176 -13.45 23.61 -11.75
N ARG A 177 -13.47 24.26 -12.91
CA ARG A 177 -14.52 25.16 -13.34
C ARG A 177 -15.84 24.40 -13.25
N SER A 178 -16.74 24.83 -12.35
CA SER A 178 -18.05 24.18 -12.15
C SER A 178 -19.01 24.41 -13.31
N ASP A 179 -18.60 25.22 -14.29
CA ASP A 179 -19.22 25.49 -15.58
C ASP A 179 -18.91 24.44 -16.66
N VAL A 180 -18.11 23.41 -16.37
CA VAL A 180 -17.76 22.37 -17.36
C VAL A 180 -18.61 21.10 -17.14
N PRO A 181 -19.19 20.50 -18.19
CA PRO A 181 -20.00 19.28 -18.09
C PRO A 181 -19.26 18.11 -17.45
N SER A 182 -19.99 17.08 -16.98
CA SER A 182 -19.38 15.83 -16.52
C SER A 182 -18.45 15.23 -17.60
N TYR A 183 -17.42 14.47 -17.17
CA TYR A 183 -16.43 13.82 -18.05
C TYR A 183 -15.49 14.78 -18.82
N HIS A 184 -14.96 15.79 -18.13
CA HIS A 184 -13.96 16.72 -18.68
C HIS A 184 -12.60 16.58 -17.96
N PHE A 185 -11.53 16.98 -18.66
CA PHE A 185 -10.19 17.06 -18.08
C PHE A 185 -10.01 18.32 -17.26
N ILE A 186 -9.23 18.24 -16.18
CA ILE A 186 -8.79 19.41 -15.42
C ILE A 186 -7.67 20.11 -16.18
N TYR A 187 -7.86 21.41 -16.43
CA TYR A 187 -6.97 22.27 -17.22
C TYR A 187 -6.42 23.46 -16.42
N GLY A 188 -6.72 23.52 -15.11
CA GLY A 188 -6.24 24.56 -14.20
C GLY A 188 -6.45 24.17 -12.73
N GLY A 189 -5.82 24.92 -11.83
CA GLY A 189 -5.82 24.62 -10.39
C GLY A 189 -4.81 23.54 -10.01
N GLN A 190 -4.91 23.07 -8.78
CA GLN A 190 -4.10 21.97 -8.25
C GLN A 190 -4.78 21.32 -7.06
N ASN A 191 -4.30 20.14 -6.70
CA ASN A 191 -4.64 19.51 -5.45
C ASN A 191 -4.19 20.38 -4.27
N THR A 192 -5.03 20.45 -3.25
CA THR A 192 -4.79 21.26 -2.06
C THR A 192 -4.44 20.43 -0.83
N GLY A 193 -4.48 19.10 -0.92
CA GLY A 193 -4.09 18.24 0.18
C GLY A 193 -2.59 18.28 0.43
N TYR A 194 -2.23 17.96 1.66
CA TYR A 194 -0.88 17.71 2.09
C TYR A 194 -0.94 16.58 3.11
N TYR A 195 -0.17 15.53 2.87
CA TYR A 195 -0.13 14.35 3.74
C TYR A 195 1.30 14.08 4.14
N LEU A 196 1.51 13.83 5.42
CA LEU A 196 2.79 13.45 6.01
C LEU A 196 2.55 12.34 7.02
N SER A 197 3.44 11.35 7.03
CA SER A 197 3.42 10.28 8.03
C SER A 197 4.82 9.80 8.37
N ASP A 198 5.11 9.75 9.67
CA ASP A 198 6.34 9.17 10.21
C ASP A 198 6.01 7.93 11.03
N GLU A 199 6.62 6.80 10.69
CA GLU A 199 6.46 5.52 11.37
C GLU A 199 7.82 5.05 11.91
N LEU A 200 8.04 5.24 13.21
CA LEU A 200 9.21 4.74 13.91
C LEU A 200 8.88 3.41 14.59
N THR A 201 9.66 2.37 14.33
CA THR A 201 9.49 1.06 14.98
C THR A 201 10.81 0.55 15.54
N SER A 202 10.84 0.28 16.84
CA SER A 202 11.97 -0.36 17.51
C SER A 202 11.60 -1.77 17.96
N THR A 203 12.37 -2.76 17.51
CA THR A 203 12.13 -4.18 17.79
C THR A 203 13.24 -4.76 18.66
N ILE A 204 12.85 -5.48 19.70
CA ILE A 204 13.74 -6.33 20.48
C ILE A 204 13.27 -7.77 20.33
N LYS A 205 14.17 -8.66 19.90
CA LYS A 205 13.87 -10.08 19.74
C LYS A 205 14.96 -10.97 20.30
N PHE A 206 14.55 -12.01 20.99
CA PHE A 206 15.40 -13.10 21.43
C PHE A 206 14.90 -14.41 20.81
N ASP A 207 15.80 -15.15 20.18
CA ASP A 207 15.53 -16.49 19.63
C ASP A 207 16.53 -17.49 20.23
N LEU A 208 16.06 -18.61 20.76
CA LEU A 208 16.88 -19.73 21.26
C LEU A 208 16.58 -20.98 20.41
N THR A 209 17.63 -21.68 19.98
CA THR A 209 17.50 -22.98 19.31
C THR A 209 18.40 -24.00 20.00
N SER A 210 17.83 -25.15 20.36
CA SER A 210 18.55 -26.21 21.05
C SER A 210 18.15 -27.60 20.56
N GLN A 211 19.14 -28.39 20.13
CA GLN A 211 19.00 -29.81 19.85
C GLN A 211 19.07 -30.60 21.17
N VAL A 212 17.93 -30.76 21.84
CA VAL A 212 17.83 -31.35 23.19
C VAL A 212 18.11 -32.85 23.17
N THR A 213 17.57 -33.56 22.18
CA THR A 213 17.83 -34.99 21.96
C THR A 213 18.21 -35.23 20.50
N ARG A 214 18.46 -36.48 20.10
CA ARG A 214 18.70 -36.81 18.68
C ARG A 214 17.47 -36.57 17.80
N ASN A 215 16.28 -36.57 18.40
CA ASN A 215 15.01 -36.47 17.68
C ASN A 215 14.29 -35.15 17.93
N HIS A 216 14.60 -34.41 19.00
CA HIS A 216 13.89 -33.18 19.37
C HIS A 216 14.80 -31.95 19.26
N GLN A 217 14.37 -30.97 18.47
CA GLN A 217 14.96 -29.65 18.37
C GLN A 217 13.94 -28.59 18.80
N ILE A 218 14.20 -27.96 19.95
CA ILE A 218 13.34 -26.93 20.50
C ILE A 218 13.80 -25.56 19.99
N ARG A 219 12.84 -24.76 19.54
CA ARG A 219 13.00 -23.34 19.21
C ARG A 219 12.04 -22.53 20.05
N THR A 220 12.54 -21.49 20.70
CA THR A 220 11.71 -20.54 21.44
C THR A 220 12.13 -19.13 21.08
N GLY A 221 11.20 -18.19 21.21
CA GLY A 221 11.55 -16.79 21.08
C GLY A 221 10.50 -15.85 21.63
N VAL A 222 10.94 -14.63 21.90
CA VAL A 222 10.11 -13.51 22.33
C VAL A 222 10.47 -12.29 21.48
N GLU A 223 9.47 -11.49 21.14
CA GLU A 223 9.59 -10.30 20.33
C GLU A 223 8.67 -9.22 20.89
N ALA A 224 9.19 -8.01 21.01
CA ALA A 224 8.42 -6.83 21.39
C ALA A 224 8.73 -5.72 20.40
N ASN A 225 7.71 -5.06 19.85
CA ASN A 225 7.89 -3.86 19.05
C ASN A 225 7.22 -2.65 19.72
N PHE A 226 7.94 -1.54 19.63
CA PHE A 226 7.54 -0.25 20.15
C PHE A 226 7.39 0.68 18.96
N HIS A 227 6.19 1.21 18.78
CA HIS A 227 5.86 2.05 17.65
C HIS A 227 5.65 3.49 18.09
N THR A 228 6.07 4.42 17.25
CA THR A 228 5.60 5.81 17.25
C THR A 228 5.05 6.08 15.86
N TYR A 229 3.77 6.41 15.79
CA TYR A 229 3.05 6.69 14.56
C TYR A 229 2.58 8.14 14.60
N HIS A 230 3.21 8.98 13.79
CA HIS A 230 2.85 10.37 13.60
C HIS A 230 2.19 10.54 12.23
N ARG A 231 1.13 11.34 12.19
CA ARG A 231 0.40 11.64 10.96
C ARG A 231 -0.04 13.09 10.99
N ASN A 232 0.24 13.79 9.90
CA ASN A 232 -0.36 15.08 9.60
C ASN A 232 -1.02 15.02 8.22
N ASN A 233 -2.32 15.26 8.16
CA ASN A 233 -3.10 15.29 6.93
C ASN A 233 -3.95 16.54 6.91
N MET A 234 -3.67 17.45 5.98
CA MET A 234 -4.36 18.74 5.89
C MET A 234 -4.78 19.07 4.46
N ALA A 235 -5.75 19.97 4.33
CA ALA A 235 -6.08 20.60 3.06
C ALA A 235 -5.83 22.12 3.16
N ILE A 236 -4.91 22.62 2.35
CA ILE A 236 -4.62 24.04 2.24
C ILE A 236 -5.87 24.76 1.72
N GLU A 237 -6.35 25.73 2.47
CA GLU A 237 -7.51 26.51 2.07
C GLU A 237 -7.10 27.73 1.26
N MET A 238 -7.78 27.93 0.13
CA MET A 238 -7.68 29.14 -0.68
C MET A 238 -9.08 29.57 -1.07
N SER A 239 -9.63 30.54 -0.35
CA SER A 239 -11.02 30.97 -0.54
C SER A 239 -11.16 32.49 -0.43
N SER A 240 -12.33 33.02 -0.76
CA SER A 240 -12.62 34.45 -0.53
C SER A 240 -12.47 34.85 0.94
N ARG A 241 -12.65 33.89 1.89
CA ARG A 241 -12.41 34.10 3.33
C ARG A 241 -10.93 34.34 3.63
N THR A 242 -10.04 33.63 2.95
CA THR A 242 -8.60 33.79 3.08
C THR A 242 -8.05 34.87 2.15
N GLN A 243 -8.91 35.67 1.50
CA GLN A 243 -8.51 36.61 0.44
C GLN A 243 -7.68 35.94 -0.66
N TRP A 244 -8.00 34.68 -0.95
CA TRP A 244 -7.30 33.81 -1.90
C TRP A 244 -5.83 33.56 -1.54
N GLN A 245 -5.48 33.74 -0.26
CA GLN A 245 -4.20 33.35 0.30
C GLN A 245 -4.22 31.87 0.69
N PRO A 246 -3.11 31.13 0.47
CA PRO A 246 -2.96 29.80 1.05
C PRO A 246 -2.98 29.93 2.57
N TYR A 247 -3.92 29.23 3.19
CA TYR A 247 -4.11 29.20 4.63
C TYR A 247 -4.09 27.75 5.09
N ILE A 248 -3.24 27.45 6.06
CA ILE A 248 -3.24 26.16 6.73
C ILE A 248 -4.34 26.20 7.79
N PRO A 249 -5.39 25.35 7.70
CA PRO A 249 -6.43 25.32 8.71
C PRO A 249 -5.86 24.95 10.08
N ASP A 250 -6.46 25.47 11.15
CA ASP A 250 -6.12 25.07 12.52
C ASP A 250 -6.33 23.56 12.75
N VAL A 251 -5.55 22.94 13.63
CA VAL A 251 -5.64 21.50 13.95
C VAL A 251 -7.00 21.07 14.49
N SER A 252 -7.82 21.99 15.04
CA SER A 252 -9.21 21.71 15.42
C SER A 252 -10.18 21.62 14.24
N SER A 253 -9.75 22.06 13.05
CA SER A 253 -10.54 22.00 11.83
C SER A 253 -10.67 20.58 11.30
N SER A 254 -11.84 20.23 10.76
CA SER A 254 -12.05 18.98 10.03
C SER A 254 -11.18 18.81 8.77
N ALA A 255 -10.51 19.87 8.33
CA ALA A 255 -9.58 19.88 7.20
C ALA A 255 -8.10 19.73 7.62
N HIS A 256 -7.80 19.49 8.90
CA HIS A 256 -6.44 19.28 9.41
C HIS A 256 -6.45 18.22 10.53
N ASP A 257 -5.86 17.07 10.25
CA ASP A 257 -5.73 15.94 11.15
C ASP A 257 -4.26 15.70 11.49
N ASP A 258 -3.83 16.14 12.66
CA ASP A 258 -2.46 16.02 13.17
C ASP A 258 -2.45 15.31 14.51
N TYR A 259 -1.74 14.18 14.59
CA TYR A 259 -1.67 13.38 15.82
C TYR A 259 -0.45 12.44 15.86
N THR A 260 -0.06 12.07 17.08
CA THR A 260 0.92 11.01 17.37
C THR A 260 0.32 9.92 18.25
N ARG A 261 0.62 8.64 17.98
CA ARG A 261 0.19 7.47 18.76
C ARG A 261 1.34 6.49 19.01
N HIS A 262 1.24 5.73 20.09
CA HIS A 262 2.28 4.79 20.53
C HIS A 262 1.73 3.38 20.80
N PRO A 263 1.34 2.62 19.76
CA PRO A 263 0.94 1.23 19.92
C PRO A 263 2.11 0.34 20.34
N PHE A 264 1.76 -0.78 20.97
CA PHE A 264 2.72 -1.78 21.43
C PHE A 264 2.24 -3.19 21.06
N ASP A 265 3.16 -4.02 20.56
CA ASP A 265 2.92 -5.43 20.30
C ASP A 265 3.97 -6.32 20.95
N PHE A 266 3.53 -7.50 21.35
CA PHE A 266 4.36 -8.51 21.98
C PHE A 266 3.99 -9.88 21.46
N SER A 267 4.99 -10.71 21.22
CA SER A 267 4.77 -12.10 20.88
C SER A 267 5.79 -13.03 21.53
N ALA A 268 5.34 -14.24 21.82
CA ALA A 268 6.17 -15.32 22.32
C ALA A 268 5.83 -16.61 21.61
N TYR A 269 6.81 -17.46 21.33
CA TYR A 269 6.57 -18.74 20.69
C TYR A 269 7.47 -19.84 21.23
N ILE A 270 6.97 -21.07 21.13
CA ILE A 270 7.71 -22.30 21.33
C ILE A 270 7.35 -23.26 20.19
N GLN A 271 8.36 -23.93 19.65
CA GLN A 271 8.21 -24.95 18.62
C GLN A 271 9.14 -26.11 18.93
N ASP A 272 8.63 -27.33 18.80
CA ASP A 272 9.43 -28.55 18.77
C ASP A 272 9.43 -29.13 17.36
N LYS A 273 10.63 -29.34 16.80
CA LYS A 273 10.84 -30.11 15.59
C LYS A 273 11.27 -31.51 16.00
N ILE A 274 10.40 -32.48 15.74
CA ILE A 274 10.59 -33.89 16.02
C ILE A 274 10.98 -34.59 14.72
N GLU A 275 12.21 -35.09 14.66
CA GLU A 275 12.76 -35.84 13.52
C GLU A 275 12.87 -37.32 13.90
N LEU A 276 11.98 -38.14 13.34
CA LEU A 276 12.05 -39.60 13.36
C LEU A 276 12.58 -40.09 12.00
N GLN A 277 12.86 -41.39 11.87
CA GLN A 277 13.51 -41.95 10.69
C GLN A 277 12.76 -41.65 9.37
N ASP A 278 11.44 -41.82 9.37
CA ASP A 278 10.59 -41.65 8.18
C ASP A 278 9.50 -40.60 8.41
N PHE A 279 9.72 -39.66 9.34
CA PHE A 279 8.70 -38.72 9.74
C PHE A 279 9.29 -37.48 10.42
N ILE A 280 8.87 -36.30 9.95
CA ILE A 280 9.20 -35.02 10.58
C ILE A 280 7.91 -34.34 11.02
N MET A 281 7.88 -33.91 12.26
CA MET A 281 6.76 -33.18 12.85
C MET A 281 7.26 -31.85 13.41
N ASN A 282 6.51 -30.79 13.16
CA ASN A 282 6.69 -29.47 13.76
C ASN A 282 5.44 -29.15 14.55
N ILE A 283 5.54 -29.08 15.87
CA ILE A 283 4.46 -28.61 16.73
C ILE A 283 4.88 -27.26 17.31
N GLY A 284 4.05 -26.24 17.14
CA GLY A 284 4.31 -24.92 17.65
C GLY A 284 3.09 -24.29 18.31
N LEU A 285 3.37 -23.43 19.29
CA LEU A 285 2.39 -22.55 19.91
C LEU A 285 2.96 -21.14 19.92
N ARG A 286 2.15 -20.17 19.50
CA ARG A 286 2.50 -18.75 19.54
C ARG A 286 1.43 -17.99 20.32
N TYR A 287 1.87 -17.07 21.17
CA TYR A 287 1.04 -16.08 21.82
C TYR A 287 1.35 -14.71 21.19
N ASP A 288 0.31 -13.97 20.85
CA ASP A 288 0.38 -12.61 20.33
C ASP A 288 -0.47 -11.70 21.24
N TYR A 289 0.03 -10.50 21.52
CA TYR A 289 -0.61 -9.46 22.32
C TYR A 289 -0.39 -8.10 21.64
N PHE A 290 -1.43 -7.28 21.59
CA PHE A 290 -1.41 -5.96 20.98
C PHE A 290 -2.21 -4.98 21.84
N ASP A 291 -1.62 -3.82 22.14
CA ASP A 291 -2.29 -2.68 22.78
C ASP A 291 -2.22 -1.49 21.81
N ALA A 292 -3.40 -1.04 21.37
CA ALA A 292 -3.52 0.17 20.54
C ALA A 292 -3.17 1.45 21.32
N ASN A 293 -3.17 1.40 22.66
CA ASN A 293 -2.87 2.50 23.56
C ASN A 293 -3.63 3.80 23.20
N ASP A 294 -4.93 3.67 22.94
CA ASP A 294 -5.81 4.77 22.59
C ASP A 294 -7.21 4.54 23.16
N TYR A 295 -8.08 5.52 23.01
CA TYR A 295 -9.45 5.51 23.51
C TYR A 295 -10.44 5.29 22.37
N THR A 296 -11.57 4.67 22.70
CA THR A 296 -12.72 4.53 21.82
C THR A 296 -13.98 4.95 22.57
N PHE A 297 -15.10 4.99 21.86
CA PHE A 297 -16.40 5.34 22.44
C PHE A 297 -16.97 4.22 23.30
N SER A 298 -17.58 4.58 24.43
CA SER A 298 -18.36 3.64 25.27
C SER A 298 -19.63 3.16 24.58
N ASP A 299 -20.27 4.04 23.80
CA ASP A 299 -21.40 3.71 22.93
C ASP A 299 -21.05 4.05 21.49
N ALA A 300 -20.80 2.99 20.71
CA ALA A 300 -20.44 3.10 19.31
C ALA A 300 -21.58 3.53 18.40
N THR A 301 -22.83 3.62 18.89
CA THR A 301 -24.03 4.06 18.13
C THR A 301 -24.38 5.54 18.35
N HIS A 302 -24.00 6.11 19.50
CA HIS A 302 -24.19 7.53 19.83
C HIS A 302 -22.88 8.20 20.30
N PRO A 303 -21.81 8.20 19.49
CA PRO A 303 -20.48 8.63 19.93
C PRO A 303 -20.41 10.06 20.47
N ALA A 304 -21.22 10.98 19.94
CA ALA A 304 -21.26 12.37 20.41
C ALA A 304 -21.81 12.54 21.84
N GLN A 305 -22.48 11.52 22.37
CA GLN A 305 -23.12 11.52 23.70
C GLN A 305 -22.46 10.49 24.64
N SER A 306 -21.42 9.81 24.16
CA SER A 306 -20.77 8.70 24.86
C SER A 306 -19.46 9.15 25.52
N ASP A 307 -19.17 8.60 26.70
CA ASP A 307 -17.86 8.76 27.31
C ASP A 307 -16.80 7.99 26.51
N THR A 308 -15.55 8.46 26.53
CA THR A 308 -14.41 7.71 25.98
C THR A 308 -13.94 6.65 26.97
N VAL A 309 -13.75 5.41 26.50
CA VAL A 309 -13.18 4.29 27.25
C VAL A 309 -11.87 3.85 26.61
N LYS A 310 -10.90 3.39 27.41
CA LYS A 310 -9.64 2.88 26.86
C LYS A 310 -9.92 1.62 26.03
N ALA A 311 -9.37 1.56 24.81
CA ALA A 311 -9.50 0.40 23.95
C ALA A 311 -8.91 -0.85 24.63
N SER A 312 -9.54 -2.01 24.41
CA SER A 312 -9.13 -3.24 25.08
C SER A 312 -7.97 -3.89 24.34
N PRO A 313 -6.87 -4.27 25.04
CA PRO A 313 -5.78 -4.99 24.40
C PRO A 313 -6.25 -6.32 23.81
N LYS A 314 -5.76 -6.67 22.62
CA LYS A 314 -6.09 -7.92 21.93
C LYS A 314 -5.02 -8.96 22.20
N SER A 315 -5.42 -10.20 22.42
CA SER A 315 -4.47 -11.31 22.55
C SER A 315 -5.02 -12.60 21.95
N GLN A 316 -4.14 -13.46 21.48
CA GLN A 316 -4.50 -14.75 20.91
C GLN A 316 -3.42 -15.79 21.11
N ILE A 317 -3.85 -17.05 21.22
CA ILE A 317 -2.97 -18.23 21.11
C ILE A 317 -3.20 -18.90 19.76
N SER A 318 -2.11 -19.11 19.03
CA SER A 318 -2.08 -19.56 17.64
C SER A 318 -1.29 -20.89 17.53
N PRO A 319 -1.97 -22.05 17.53
CA PRO A 319 -1.32 -23.35 17.35
C PRO A 319 -0.89 -23.55 15.89
N ARG A 320 0.20 -24.31 15.71
CA ARG A 320 0.72 -24.71 14.40
C ARG A 320 1.19 -26.15 14.42
N LEU A 321 0.80 -26.90 13.40
CA LEU A 321 1.18 -28.29 13.18
C LEU A 321 1.66 -28.44 11.74
N GLY A 322 2.87 -28.94 11.56
CA GLY A 322 3.40 -29.36 10.26
C GLY A 322 3.84 -30.80 10.32
N LEU A 323 3.33 -31.63 9.44
CA LEU A 323 3.71 -33.04 9.30
C LEU A 323 4.38 -33.24 7.94
N SER A 324 5.42 -34.04 7.88
CA SER A 324 6.07 -34.40 6.62
C SER A 324 6.52 -35.85 6.66
N PHE A 325 6.07 -36.62 5.68
CA PHE A 325 6.30 -38.06 5.56
C PHE A 325 6.96 -38.34 4.20
N PRO A 326 8.23 -38.80 4.15
CA PRO A 326 8.72 -39.48 2.95
C PRO A 326 7.85 -40.71 2.69
N ILE A 327 7.31 -40.81 1.47
CA ILE A 327 6.64 -42.04 0.99
C ILE A 327 7.68 -42.96 0.36
N THR A 328 8.68 -42.38 -0.31
CA THR A 328 9.80 -43.05 -0.98
C THR A 328 11.05 -42.18 -0.87
N ASP A 329 12.21 -42.68 -1.30
CA ASP A 329 13.45 -41.90 -1.42
C ASP A 329 13.33 -40.68 -2.35
N GLN A 330 12.25 -40.60 -3.13
CA GLN A 330 12.03 -39.64 -4.20
C GLN A 330 10.70 -38.88 -4.07
N GLY A 331 9.92 -39.12 -3.00
CA GLY A 331 8.60 -38.52 -2.87
C GLY A 331 8.18 -38.36 -1.42
N PHE A 332 7.50 -37.25 -1.13
CA PHE A 332 7.05 -36.90 0.21
C PHE A 332 5.67 -36.25 0.20
N ILE A 333 4.90 -36.54 1.24
CA ILE A 333 3.66 -35.82 1.57
C ILE A 333 3.96 -34.87 2.71
N HIS A 334 3.44 -33.65 2.62
CA HIS A 334 3.39 -32.73 3.75
C HIS A 334 1.98 -32.27 4.03
N PHE A 335 1.68 -32.09 5.31
CA PHE A 335 0.44 -31.53 5.79
C PHE A 335 0.77 -30.35 6.70
N SER A 336 0.07 -29.23 6.54
CA SER A 336 0.20 -28.06 7.41
C SER A 336 -1.17 -27.65 7.92
N TYR A 337 -1.22 -27.26 9.19
CA TYR A 337 -2.38 -26.67 9.83
C TYR A 337 -1.90 -25.55 10.76
N GLY A 338 -2.48 -24.37 10.66
CA GLY A 338 -2.04 -23.23 11.46
C GLY A 338 -3.11 -22.17 11.65
N HIS A 339 -3.07 -21.54 12.82
CA HIS A 339 -3.81 -20.32 13.10
C HIS A 339 -2.84 -19.14 12.98
N PHE A 340 -3.31 -18.09 12.32
CA PHE A 340 -2.59 -16.85 12.10
C PHE A 340 -3.44 -15.67 12.55
N PHE A 341 -2.76 -14.62 12.97
CA PHE A 341 -3.33 -13.44 13.59
C PHE A 341 -2.62 -12.23 13.01
N GLN A 342 -3.38 -11.24 12.55
CA GLN A 342 -2.84 -10.01 12.00
C GLN A 342 -3.73 -8.84 12.40
N MET A 343 -3.16 -7.87 13.13
CA MET A 343 -3.85 -6.62 13.39
C MET A 343 -4.02 -5.81 12.09
N PRO A 344 -5.16 -5.12 11.91
CA PRO A 344 -5.31 -4.14 10.84
C PRO A 344 -4.23 -3.05 10.90
N SER A 345 -3.98 -2.39 9.77
CA SER A 345 -3.05 -1.26 9.71
C SER A 345 -3.47 -0.14 10.67
N PHE A 346 -2.49 0.58 11.24
CA PHE A 346 -2.71 1.72 12.15
C PHE A 346 -3.59 2.80 11.53
N TYR A 347 -3.62 2.94 10.20
CA TYR A 347 -4.57 3.82 9.51
C TYR A 347 -6.02 3.57 9.94
N TYR A 348 -6.46 2.30 10.01
CA TYR A 348 -7.83 1.95 10.37
C TYR A 348 -8.12 2.07 11.87
N LEU A 349 -7.07 2.09 12.70
CA LEU A 349 -7.20 2.28 14.15
C LEU A 349 -7.32 3.77 14.48
N TYR A 350 -6.51 4.62 13.83
CA TYR A 350 -6.33 6.02 14.20
C TYR A 350 -6.82 7.03 13.15
N LEU A 351 -7.66 6.64 12.18
CA LEU A 351 -8.24 7.61 11.23
C LEU A 351 -9.10 8.65 11.99
N ASN A 352 -8.81 9.95 11.86
CA ASN A 352 -9.58 11.02 12.50
C ASN A 352 -9.87 10.74 13.99
N PRO A 353 -8.83 10.56 14.82
CA PRO A 353 -8.98 10.06 16.18
C PRO A 353 -9.60 11.10 17.12
N ASP A 354 -9.53 12.38 16.77
CA ASP A 354 -10.13 13.49 17.52
C ASP A 354 -11.58 13.78 17.10
N LEU A 355 -12.14 12.93 16.22
CA LEU A 355 -13.57 12.91 15.90
C LEU A 355 -14.07 14.19 15.24
N LYS A 356 -13.20 14.80 14.44
CA LYS A 356 -13.46 16.06 13.75
C LYS A 356 -14.56 15.84 12.72
N ARG A 357 -15.63 16.62 12.83
CA ARG A 357 -16.84 16.48 12.01
C ARG A 357 -16.65 17.13 10.65
N THR A 358 -16.80 16.36 9.59
CA THR A 358 -16.76 16.87 8.20
C THR A 358 -18.18 17.13 7.67
N SER A 359 -18.31 17.91 6.60
CA SER A 359 -19.57 18.03 5.87
C SER A 359 -19.86 16.72 5.14
N GLY A 360 -20.93 16.01 5.53
CA GLY A 360 -21.32 14.71 4.96
C GLY A 360 -21.13 13.55 5.94
N VAL A 361 -20.71 12.38 5.43
CA VAL A 361 -20.49 11.17 6.24
C VAL A 361 -19.02 11.10 6.63
N THR A 362 -18.75 11.30 7.91
CA THR A 362 -17.38 11.27 8.45
C THR A 362 -16.93 9.85 8.76
N ARG A 363 -15.69 9.48 8.41
CA ARG A 363 -15.09 8.18 8.77
C ARG A 363 -14.20 8.32 9.99
N PHE A 364 -14.26 7.32 10.88
CA PHE A 364 -13.45 7.24 12.10
C PHE A 364 -12.75 5.90 12.19
N GLY A 365 -11.53 5.95 12.71
CA GLY A 365 -10.76 4.80 13.11
C GLY A 365 -11.39 4.09 14.31
N ASN A 366 -10.93 2.88 14.55
CA ASN A 366 -11.37 2.10 15.70
C ASN A 366 -10.17 1.42 16.38
N PRO A 367 -9.65 2.00 17.48
CA PRO A 367 -8.56 1.37 18.22
C PRO A 367 -8.94 0.03 18.86
N ASP A 368 -10.23 -0.29 18.98
CA ASP A 368 -10.73 -1.53 19.57
C ASP A 368 -11.01 -2.64 18.52
N LEU A 369 -10.54 -2.46 17.27
CA LEU A 369 -10.62 -3.49 16.23
C LEU A 369 -10.04 -4.82 16.71
N SER A 370 -10.75 -5.92 16.42
CA SER A 370 -10.17 -7.24 16.60
C SER A 370 -9.18 -7.53 15.48
N ALA A 371 -8.21 -8.40 15.73
CA ALA A 371 -7.34 -8.82 14.64
C ALA A 371 -8.05 -9.80 13.71
N GLN A 372 -7.62 -9.80 12.47
CA GLN A 372 -8.00 -10.81 11.49
C GLN A 372 -7.41 -12.16 11.93
N LYS A 373 -8.27 -13.17 12.02
CA LYS A 373 -7.88 -14.55 12.28
C LYS A 373 -7.92 -15.33 10.99
N THR A 374 -6.85 -16.06 10.70
CA THR A 374 -6.77 -16.92 9.53
C THR A 374 -6.44 -18.35 9.93
N VAL A 375 -7.28 -19.30 9.52
CA VAL A 375 -7.05 -20.74 9.73
C VAL A 375 -6.70 -21.35 8.39
N MET A 376 -5.51 -21.95 8.30
CA MET A 376 -5.00 -22.53 7.04
C MET A 376 -4.79 -24.03 7.19
N TYR A 377 -5.12 -24.74 6.12
CA TYR A 377 -4.88 -26.16 5.92
C TYR A 377 -4.20 -26.33 4.57
N GLU A 378 -3.11 -27.10 4.52
CA GLU A 378 -2.47 -27.47 3.27
C GLU A 378 -2.11 -28.96 3.28
N LEU A 379 -2.30 -29.60 2.13
CA LEU A 379 -1.86 -30.97 1.88
C LEU A 379 -1.11 -30.97 0.57
N GLY A 380 0.20 -31.21 0.63
CA GLY A 380 1.05 -31.27 -0.54
C GLY A 380 1.67 -32.65 -0.76
N PHE A 381 1.90 -32.94 -2.03
CA PHE A 381 2.53 -34.15 -2.52
C PHE A 381 3.62 -33.74 -3.51
N GLN A 382 4.85 -34.12 -3.21
CA GLN A 382 5.98 -33.92 -4.12
C GLN A 382 6.55 -35.27 -4.55
N GLN A 383 6.88 -35.37 -5.82
CA GLN A 383 7.47 -36.58 -6.39
C GLN A 383 8.49 -36.22 -7.47
N GLN A 384 9.71 -36.72 -7.29
CA GLN A 384 10.71 -36.79 -8.35
C GLN A 384 10.39 -37.97 -9.26
N LEU A 385 10.15 -37.69 -10.55
CA LEU A 385 9.79 -38.69 -11.56
C LEU A 385 11.03 -39.21 -12.32
N SER A 386 12.07 -38.41 -12.42
CA SER A 386 13.36 -38.76 -13.04
C SER A 386 14.50 -37.95 -12.40
N MET A 387 15.75 -38.17 -12.82
CA MET A 387 16.90 -37.33 -12.40
C MET A 387 16.76 -35.84 -12.77
N THR A 388 15.78 -35.51 -13.61
CA THR A 388 15.61 -34.16 -14.18
C THR A 388 14.18 -33.63 -14.04
N THR A 389 13.23 -34.42 -13.54
CA THR A 389 11.81 -34.12 -13.56
C THR A 389 11.21 -34.25 -12.17
N ALA A 390 10.47 -33.25 -11.73
CA ALA A 390 9.73 -33.28 -10.48
C ALA A 390 8.33 -32.66 -10.65
N ILE A 391 7.39 -33.18 -9.88
CA ILE A 391 6.03 -32.66 -9.73
C ILE A 391 5.75 -32.31 -8.27
N ASP A 392 4.95 -31.27 -8.06
CA ASP A 392 4.37 -30.86 -6.80
C ASP A 392 2.88 -30.62 -7.03
N VAL A 393 2.04 -31.16 -6.16
CA VAL A 393 0.61 -30.85 -6.09
C VAL A 393 0.30 -30.44 -4.67
N THR A 394 -0.26 -29.25 -4.47
CA THR A 394 -0.70 -28.80 -3.14
C THR A 394 -2.17 -28.40 -3.16
N LEU A 395 -2.96 -29.01 -2.27
CA LEU A 395 -4.32 -28.60 -1.95
C LEU A 395 -4.26 -27.62 -0.78
N PHE A 396 -4.98 -26.51 -0.87
CA PHE A 396 -5.00 -25.53 0.21
C PHE A 396 -6.42 -25.02 0.49
N TYR A 397 -6.68 -24.74 1.76
CA TYR A 397 -7.89 -24.11 2.25
C TYR A 397 -7.54 -23.08 3.32
N ARG A 398 -8.08 -21.88 3.19
CA ARG A 398 -7.88 -20.75 4.10
C ARG A 398 -9.23 -20.18 4.48
N ASP A 399 -9.47 -20.09 5.78
CA ASP A 399 -10.62 -19.43 6.37
C ASP A 399 -10.16 -18.10 6.99
N ILE A 400 -10.83 -17.00 6.70
CA ILE A 400 -10.53 -15.65 7.17
C ILE A 400 -11.74 -15.16 7.95
N ILE A 401 -11.53 -14.88 9.23
CA ILE A 401 -12.56 -14.48 10.18
C ILE A 401 -12.14 -13.12 10.77
N ASN A 402 -13.11 -12.30 11.15
CA ASN A 402 -12.89 -10.92 11.62
C ASN A 402 -12.16 -10.10 10.55
N TRP A 403 -12.58 -10.24 9.29
CA TRP A 403 -12.06 -9.44 8.21
C TRP A 403 -12.58 -8.00 8.33
N LEU A 404 -11.77 -7.04 7.87
CA LEU A 404 -12.01 -5.63 8.10
C LEU A 404 -13.18 -5.15 7.24
N SER A 405 -14.12 -4.48 7.89
CA SER A 405 -15.33 -3.90 7.31
C SER A 405 -15.56 -2.48 7.84
N SER A 406 -16.66 -1.88 7.43
CA SER A 406 -17.14 -0.60 7.94
C SER A 406 -18.60 -0.69 8.36
N GLU A 407 -18.94 0.00 9.43
CA GLU A 407 -20.29 0.07 9.95
C GLU A 407 -20.81 1.50 9.82
N TYR A 408 -21.87 1.67 9.03
CA TYR A 408 -22.50 2.96 8.79
C TYR A 408 -23.54 3.26 9.87
N ASN A 409 -23.37 4.37 10.58
CA ASN A 409 -24.16 4.72 11.75
C ASN A 409 -24.68 6.16 11.71
N PHE A 410 -25.74 6.41 12.49
CA PHE A 410 -26.38 7.72 12.63
C PHE A 410 -26.24 8.20 14.07
N ILE A 411 -25.67 9.40 14.28
CA ILE A 411 -25.69 10.05 15.60
C ILE A 411 -27.04 10.77 15.80
N ASP A 412 -27.54 11.41 14.74
CA ASP A 412 -28.84 12.08 14.67
C ASP A 412 -29.30 12.24 13.19
N ASN A 413 -30.44 12.91 12.95
CA ASN A 413 -30.97 13.13 11.59
C ASN A 413 -30.07 14.00 10.68
N THR A 414 -29.06 14.65 11.24
CA THR A 414 -28.18 15.64 10.60
C THR A 414 -26.74 15.13 10.47
N PHE A 415 -26.27 14.27 11.37
CA PHE A 415 -24.90 13.77 11.37
C PHE A 415 -24.81 12.25 11.21
N ARG A 416 -24.06 11.85 10.18
CA ARG A 416 -23.81 10.47 9.78
C ARG A 416 -22.32 10.18 9.91
N TYR A 417 -21.97 8.98 10.34
CA TYR A 417 -20.58 8.56 10.39
C TYR A 417 -20.43 7.08 10.05
N THR A 418 -19.17 6.70 9.87
CA THR A 418 -18.81 5.32 9.63
C THR A 418 -17.58 5.00 10.47
N LYS A 419 -17.63 3.85 11.13
CA LYS A 419 -16.54 3.33 11.96
C LYS A 419 -16.06 2.01 11.35
N TYR A 420 -14.75 1.77 11.36
CA TYR A 420 -14.25 0.46 10.95
C TYR A 420 -14.56 -0.61 12.02
N VAL A 421 -14.97 -1.78 11.56
CA VAL A 421 -15.27 -2.95 12.39
C VAL A 421 -14.62 -4.19 11.79
N THR A 422 -14.59 -5.28 12.55
CA THR A 422 -14.04 -6.56 12.07
C THR A 422 -15.12 -7.63 12.15
N GLU A 423 -15.92 -7.72 11.11
CA GLU A 423 -17.12 -8.57 11.05
C GLU A 423 -17.14 -9.48 9.82
N ASP A 424 -16.40 -9.10 8.78
CA ASP A 424 -16.46 -9.77 7.49
C ASP A 424 -15.78 -11.14 7.52
N TYR A 425 -16.15 -11.96 6.54
CA TYR A 425 -15.70 -13.33 6.38
C TYR A 425 -15.23 -13.55 4.94
N GLY A 426 -14.14 -14.29 4.79
CA GLY A 426 -13.66 -14.75 3.50
C GLY A 426 -13.09 -16.16 3.57
N ASN A 427 -13.24 -16.91 2.48
CA ASN A 427 -12.61 -18.21 2.30
C ASN A 427 -11.84 -18.24 0.99
N VAL A 428 -10.71 -18.94 1.01
CA VAL A 428 -9.92 -19.21 -0.19
C VAL A 428 -9.62 -20.69 -0.24
N ARG A 429 -9.94 -21.33 -1.35
CA ARG A 429 -9.63 -22.75 -1.56
C ARG A 429 -9.07 -22.97 -2.94
N GLY A 430 -8.16 -23.92 -3.08
CA GLY A 430 -7.55 -24.14 -4.38
C GLY A 430 -6.59 -25.31 -4.42
N ILE A 431 -6.02 -25.48 -5.61
CA ILE A 431 -5.04 -26.49 -5.94
C ILE A 431 -3.92 -25.82 -6.73
N THR A 432 -2.69 -26.07 -6.32
CA THR A 432 -1.51 -25.73 -7.12
C THR A 432 -0.91 -27.00 -7.71
N PHE A 433 -0.35 -26.85 -8.90
CA PHE A 433 0.44 -27.86 -9.58
C PHE A 433 1.72 -27.21 -10.09
N SER A 434 2.87 -27.71 -9.68
CA SER A 434 4.16 -27.28 -10.21
C SER A 434 4.85 -28.46 -10.88
N PHE A 435 5.34 -28.21 -12.09
CA PHE A 435 6.15 -29.14 -12.87
C PHE A 435 7.50 -28.49 -13.15
N THR A 436 8.57 -29.17 -12.77
CA THR A 436 9.94 -28.73 -13.05
C THR A 436 10.67 -29.80 -13.84
N GLN A 437 11.22 -29.38 -14.98
CA GLN A 437 12.10 -30.17 -15.83
C GLN A 437 13.43 -29.43 -16.02
N ARG A 438 14.53 -30.08 -15.66
CA ARG A 438 15.91 -29.60 -15.83
C ARG A 438 16.69 -30.60 -16.67
N SER A 439 16.40 -30.65 -17.96
CA SER A 439 17.06 -31.57 -18.91
C SER A 439 18.48 -31.08 -19.22
N GLY A 440 19.42 -31.31 -18.28
CA GLY A 440 20.83 -30.97 -18.42
C GLY A 440 21.07 -29.49 -18.79
N HIS A 441 21.99 -29.26 -19.72
CA HIS A 441 22.36 -27.90 -20.15
C HIS A 441 21.36 -27.27 -21.12
N ALA A 442 20.54 -28.03 -21.86
CA ALA A 442 19.88 -27.50 -23.05
C ALA A 442 18.50 -26.87 -22.79
N LEU A 443 17.68 -27.49 -21.92
CA LEU A 443 16.31 -27.05 -21.66
C LEU A 443 15.98 -27.09 -20.16
N THR A 444 15.45 -25.98 -19.66
CA THR A 444 14.81 -25.87 -18.36
C THR A 444 13.37 -25.42 -18.58
N LEU A 445 12.41 -26.16 -18.04
CA LEU A 445 10.99 -25.84 -18.08
C LEU A 445 10.46 -25.84 -16.65
N ASN A 446 9.80 -24.76 -16.27
CA ASN A 446 9.06 -24.61 -15.02
C ASN A 446 7.65 -24.21 -15.39
N LEU A 447 6.66 -24.97 -14.95
CA LEU A 447 5.26 -24.70 -15.16
C LEU A 447 4.57 -24.72 -13.79
N ASP A 448 3.97 -23.61 -13.41
CA ASP A 448 3.17 -23.45 -12.20
C ASP A 448 1.74 -23.13 -12.60
N TYR A 449 0.79 -23.90 -12.12
CA TYR A 449 -0.64 -23.71 -12.33
C TYR A 449 -1.34 -23.63 -10.99
N THR A 450 -2.20 -22.62 -10.84
CA THR A 450 -3.07 -22.46 -9.67
C THR A 450 -4.52 -22.38 -10.13
N TYR A 451 -5.34 -23.25 -9.57
CA TYR A 451 -6.79 -23.08 -9.51
C TYR A 451 -7.15 -22.54 -8.14
N GLN A 452 -7.84 -21.41 -8.07
CA GLN A 452 -8.26 -20.82 -6.81
C GLN A 452 -9.71 -20.36 -6.91
N LEU A 453 -10.41 -20.44 -5.78
CA LEU A 453 -11.70 -19.79 -5.57
C LEU A 453 -11.60 -18.99 -4.27
N ALA A 454 -11.66 -17.67 -4.41
CA ALA A 454 -11.70 -16.70 -3.34
C ALA A 454 -13.09 -16.07 -3.26
N GLU A 455 -13.71 -16.20 -2.10
CA GLU A 455 -15.13 -15.95 -1.84
C GLU A 455 -15.23 -15.22 -0.50
N GLY A 456 -16.07 -14.20 -0.37
CA GLY A 456 -16.29 -13.48 0.88
C GLY A 456 -17.54 -12.62 0.83
N ASN A 457 -17.91 -12.02 1.95
CA ASN A 457 -19.08 -11.13 2.03
C ASN A 457 -18.77 -9.67 1.66
N SER A 458 -17.49 -9.28 1.58
CA SER A 458 -17.08 -7.96 1.12
C SER A 458 -15.69 -8.02 0.51
N SER A 459 -15.48 -7.31 -0.60
CA SER A 459 -14.17 -7.14 -1.22
C SER A 459 -13.40 -5.91 -0.71
N SER A 460 -14.07 -5.02 0.03
CA SER A 460 -13.50 -3.74 0.47
C SER A 460 -13.94 -3.37 1.89
N PRO A 461 -13.01 -2.93 2.76
CA PRO A 461 -13.36 -2.38 4.07
C PRO A 461 -14.35 -1.21 4.01
N ASP A 462 -14.37 -0.46 2.91
CA ASP A 462 -15.26 0.69 2.71
C ASP A 462 -16.56 0.34 1.94
N ALA A 463 -16.84 -0.94 1.65
CA ALA A 463 -18.01 -1.34 0.84
C ALA A 463 -19.32 -0.80 1.44
N ALA A 464 -19.56 -1.07 2.73
CA ALA A 464 -20.76 -0.62 3.44
C ALA A 464 -20.88 0.91 3.51
N TYR A 465 -19.77 1.63 3.61
CA TYR A 465 -19.75 3.09 3.50
C TYR A 465 -20.31 3.55 2.14
N TYR A 466 -19.76 3.02 1.05
CA TYR A 466 -20.16 3.43 -0.30
C TYR A 466 -21.58 2.99 -0.66
N ASP A 467 -22.02 1.81 -0.23
CA ASP A 467 -23.38 1.32 -0.47
C ASP A 467 -24.45 2.21 0.20
N ASN A 468 -24.16 2.71 1.41
CA ASN A 468 -25.04 3.64 2.12
C ASN A 468 -25.04 5.06 1.53
N LEU A 469 -23.96 5.46 0.83
CA LEU A 469 -23.88 6.74 0.13
C LEU A 469 -24.61 6.77 -1.22
N ARG A 470 -24.99 5.61 -1.76
CA ARG A 470 -25.74 5.52 -3.02
C ARG A 470 -27.16 6.06 -2.88
N ILE A 471 -27.75 6.43 -4.02
CA ILE A 471 -29.11 6.98 -4.09
C ILE A 471 -29.93 6.14 -5.10
N PRO A 472 -30.87 5.29 -4.63
CA PRO A 472 -31.13 4.95 -3.22
C PRO A 472 -29.99 4.13 -2.59
N PRO A 473 -29.87 4.10 -1.25
CA PRO A 473 -28.91 3.25 -0.54
C PRO A 473 -29.12 1.76 -0.87
N ILE A 474 -28.04 1.00 -0.86
CA ILE A 474 -28.05 -0.45 -1.12
C ILE A 474 -27.70 -1.16 0.19
N GLU A 475 -28.33 -2.30 0.47
CA GLU A 475 -27.89 -3.17 1.57
C GLU A 475 -26.65 -3.94 1.14
N SER A 476 -25.58 -3.86 1.94
CA SER A 476 -24.36 -4.63 1.71
C SER A 476 -24.59 -6.14 1.84
N GLU A 477 -23.74 -6.90 1.17
CA GLU A 477 -23.82 -8.34 1.00
C GLU A 477 -23.71 -9.05 2.35
N LYS A 478 -24.76 -9.81 2.70
CA LYS A 478 -24.77 -10.70 3.88
C LYS A 478 -24.46 -12.15 3.52
N TYR A 479 -24.18 -12.42 2.25
CA TYR A 479 -23.84 -13.73 1.71
C TYR A 479 -22.51 -13.65 0.97
N VAL A 480 -21.95 -14.83 0.66
CA VAL A 480 -20.62 -14.95 0.09
C VAL A 480 -20.68 -14.79 -1.44
N VAL A 481 -19.92 -13.83 -1.97
CA VAL A 481 -19.71 -13.54 -3.39
C VAL A 481 -18.22 -13.75 -3.76
N PRO A 482 -17.87 -13.89 -5.05
CA PRO A 482 -16.48 -13.88 -5.47
C PRO A 482 -15.78 -12.58 -5.03
N LEU A 483 -14.55 -12.67 -4.55
CA LEU A 483 -13.77 -11.49 -4.17
C LEU A 483 -13.17 -10.83 -5.41
N ASP A 484 -13.00 -9.52 -5.39
CA ASP A 484 -12.49 -8.73 -6.53
C ASP A 484 -11.07 -9.12 -6.99
N TRP A 485 -10.31 -9.79 -6.12
CA TRP A 485 -9.00 -10.34 -6.39
C TRP A 485 -9.00 -11.84 -6.70
N ASP A 486 -10.17 -12.50 -6.81
CA ASP A 486 -10.26 -13.89 -7.27
C ASP A 486 -9.66 -14.02 -8.66
N VAL A 487 -8.77 -14.99 -8.82
CA VAL A 487 -8.21 -15.37 -10.11
C VAL A 487 -8.38 -16.87 -10.24
N ARG A 488 -9.43 -17.27 -10.96
CA ARG A 488 -9.86 -18.67 -11.06
C ARG A 488 -8.76 -19.59 -11.57
N HIS A 489 -8.08 -19.18 -12.63
CA HIS A 489 -6.96 -19.91 -13.21
C HIS A 489 -5.78 -18.97 -13.40
N SER A 490 -4.61 -19.39 -12.93
CA SER A 490 -3.34 -18.72 -13.15
C SER A 490 -2.29 -19.72 -13.61
N VAL A 491 -1.54 -19.38 -14.65
CA VAL A 491 -0.47 -20.19 -15.23
C VAL A 491 0.78 -19.33 -15.37
N ASN A 492 1.89 -19.80 -14.81
CA ASN A 492 3.23 -19.26 -15.04
C ASN A 492 4.10 -20.33 -15.68
N ALA A 493 4.61 -20.09 -16.88
CA ALA A 493 5.48 -21.01 -17.59
C ALA A 493 6.80 -20.32 -17.95
N ASN A 494 7.89 -20.75 -17.32
CA ASN A 494 9.24 -20.32 -17.64
C ASN A 494 9.96 -21.39 -18.46
N ILE A 495 10.33 -21.02 -19.69
CA ILE A 495 11.03 -21.88 -20.64
C ILE A 495 12.38 -21.26 -20.91
N THR A 496 13.45 -21.93 -20.47
CA THR A 496 14.82 -21.48 -20.72
C THR A 496 15.55 -22.49 -21.59
N ILE A 497 16.02 -22.02 -22.74
CA ILE A 497 16.81 -22.76 -23.71
C ILE A 497 18.23 -22.22 -23.67
N ARG A 498 19.21 -23.08 -23.45
CA ARG A 498 20.64 -22.72 -23.43
C ARG A 498 21.36 -23.55 -24.50
N PRO A 499 21.40 -23.07 -25.75
CA PRO A 499 22.01 -23.83 -26.84
C PRO A 499 23.52 -23.99 -26.64
N VAL A 500 24.17 -23.06 -25.93
CA VAL A 500 25.59 -23.09 -25.57
C VAL A 500 25.77 -22.62 -24.12
N GLN A 501 26.92 -22.89 -23.50
CA GLN A 501 27.15 -22.57 -22.08
C GLN A 501 27.10 -21.07 -21.77
N ASN A 502 27.47 -20.24 -22.74
CA ASN A 502 27.59 -18.80 -22.61
C ASN A 502 26.42 -18.01 -23.20
N ALA A 503 25.38 -18.67 -23.73
CA ALA A 503 24.21 -18.00 -24.27
C ALA A 503 22.93 -18.71 -23.86
N GLY A 504 21.88 -17.95 -23.61
CA GLY A 504 20.58 -18.51 -23.28
C GLY A 504 19.46 -17.57 -23.64
N ILE A 505 18.30 -18.18 -23.94
CA ILE A 505 17.05 -17.48 -24.17
C ILE A 505 16.03 -18.05 -23.18
N SER A 506 15.38 -17.16 -22.45
CA SER A 506 14.33 -17.49 -21.50
C SER A 506 13.04 -16.78 -21.90
N PHE A 507 11.93 -17.49 -21.81
CA PHE A 507 10.58 -16.96 -22.00
C PHE A 507 9.81 -17.15 -20.70
N LEU A 508 9.21 -16.08 -20.19
CA LEU A 508 8.28 -16.12 -19.07
C LEU A 508 6.88 -15.81 -19.59
N ASN A 509 6.05 -16.84 -19.66
CA ASN A 509 4.66 -16.73 -20.08
C ASN A 509 3.78 -16.71 -18.84
N ARG A 510 2.94 -15.68 -18.71
CA ARG A 510 1.98 -15.53 -17.62
C ARG A 510 0.60 -15.43 -18.24
N PHE A 511 -0.32 -16.27 -17.78
CA PHE A 511 -1.72 -16.26 -18.18
C PHE A 511 -2.58 -16.27 -16.92
N SER A 512 -3.66 -15.49 -16.92
CA SER A 512 -4.67 -15.57 -15.89
C SER A 512 -6.05 -15.28 -16.46
N THR A 513 -7.08 -15.91 -15.90
CA THR A 513 -8.45 -15.43 -16.11
C THR A 513 -8.60 -14.01 -15.59
N GLY A 514 -9.55 -13.27 -16.13
CA GLY A 514 -9.83 -11.94 -15.63
C GLY A 514 -10.41 -12.02 -14.22
N LYS A 515 -10.17 -10.94 -13.46
CA LYS A 515 -10.71 -10.78 -12.12
C LYS A 515 -12.21 -10.44 -12.20
N PRO A 516 -13.00 -10.80 -11.18
CA PRO A 516 -14.37 -10.35 -11.09
C PRO A 516 -14.51 -8.81 -11.08
N TYR A 517 -15.65 -8.32 -11.56
CA TYR A 517 -16.09 -6.95 -11.42
C TYR A 517 -17.62 -6.91 -11.27
N THR A 518 -18.15 -5.77 -10.84
CA THR A 518 -19.58 -5.59 -10.61
C THR A 518 -20.19 -4.80 -11.76
N PRO A 519 -21.05 -5.42 -12.60
CA PRO A 519 -21.72 -4.69 -13.66
C PRO A 519 -22.66 -3.60 -13.14
N ALA A 520 -22.61 -2.43 -13.77
CA ALA A 520 -23.49 -1.31 -13.43
C ALA A 520 -23.84 -0.51 -14.69
N VAL A 521 -25.10 -0.06 -14.79
CA VAL A 521 -25.57 0.75 -15.92
C VAL A 521 -25.97 2.12 -15.40
N GLN A 522 -25.48 3.21 -16.02
CA GLN A 522 -25.72 4.59 -15.56
C GLN A 522 -25.31 4.81 -14.08
N GLY A 523 -24.26 4.11 -13.62
CA GLY A 523 -23.81 4.15 -12.23
C GLY A 523 -24.74 3.45 -11.24
N GLN A 524 -25.84 2.85 -11.72
CA GLN A 524 -26.73 2.03 -10.91
C GLN A 524 -26.33 0.57 -11.02
N ARG A 525 -25.93 0.02 -9.87
CA ARG A 525 -25.66 -1.40 -9.71
C ARG A 525 -26.97 -2.17 -9.77
N ASN A 526 -27.12 -2.98 -10.81
CA ASN A 526 -28.29 -3.84 -11.04
C ASN A 526 -27.95 -5.34 -10.96
N ALA A 527 -26.71 -5.66 -10.60
CA ALA A 527 -26.19 -7.02 -10.48
C ALA A 527 -25.54 -7.26 -9.10
N GLU A 528 -25.38 -8.54 -8.77
CA GLU A 528 -24.64 -8.97 -7.58
C GLU A 528 -23.17 -8.52 -7.68
N GLU A 529 -22.51 -8.34 -6.54
CA GLU A 529 -21.13 -7.87 -6.49
C GLU A 529 -20.28 -8.94 -7.15
N ASN A 530 -19.35 -8.51 -8.01
CA ASN A 530 -18.40 -9.40 -8.66
C ASN A 530 -19.07 -10.53 -9.47
N SER A 531 -20.22 -10.23 -10.09
CA SER A 531 -21.03 -11.19 -10.84
C SER A 531 -20.56 -11.47 -12.27
N ASP A 532 -19.65 -10.65 -12.82
CA ASP A 532 -19.03 -10.90 -14.13
C ASP A 532 -17.50 -10.75 -14.05
N ASN A 533 -16.77 -11.17 -15.09
CA ASN A 533 -15.31 -11.18 -15.11
C ASN A 533 -14.73 -10.26 -16.18
N LYS A 534 -13.64 -9.59 -15.83
CA LYS A 534 -12.81 -8.84 -16.79
C LYS A 534 -12.25 -9.79 -17.87
N PRO A 535 -11.75 -9.25 -19.00
CA PRO A 535 -11.04 -10.06 -19.98
C PRO A 535 -9.79 -10.75 -19.40
N PHE A 536 -9.44 -11.91 -19.95
CA PHE A 536 -8.24 -12.64 -19.52
C PHE A 536 -6.97 -11.85 -19.81
N GLN A 537 -5.96 -12.06 -18.96
CA GLN A 537 -4.65 -11.44 -19.09
C GLN A 537 -3.61 -12.47 -19.55
N MET A 538 -2.71 -12.04 -20.42
CA MET A 538 -1.65 -12.86 -20.99
C MET A 538 -0.45 -11.98 -21.34
N THR A 539 0.73 -12.34 -20.86
CA THR A 539 1.98 -11.68 -21.20
C THR A 539 3.07 -12.71 -21.46
N THR A 540 3.93 -12.41 -22.42
CA THR A 540 5.16 -13.18 -22.68
C THR A 540 6.32 -12.22 -22.60
N ASP A 541 7.20 -12.44 -21.62
CA ASP A 541 8.47 -11.73 -21.53
C ASP A 541 9.58 -12.61 -22.06
N MET A 542 10.59 -12.00 -22.68
CA MET A 542 11.75 -12.67 -23.22
C MET A 542 13.02 -12.09 -22.61
N GLN A 543 13.99 -12.93 -22.28
CA GLN A 543 15.34 -12.54 -21.96
C GLN A 543 16.33 -13.36 -22.77
N ALA A 544 17.14 -12.71 -23.60
CA ALA A 544 18.32 -13.31 -24.21
C ALA A 544 19.58 -12.78 -23.54
N TYR A 545 20.56 -13.62 -23.28
CA TYR A 545 21.85 -13.20 -22.73
C TYR A 545 23.03 -13.86 -23.42
N TYR A 546 24.14 -13.16 -23.41
CA TYR A 546 25.46 -13.65 -23.81
C TYR A 546 26.51 -13.27 -22.75
N ASP A 547 27.20 -14.28 -22.24
CA ASP A 547 28.31 -14.15 -21.33
C ASP A 547 29.64 -14.19 -22.10
N PHE A 548 30.53 -13.26 -21.80
CA PHE A 548 31.90 -13.27 -22.30
C PHE A 548 32.87 -12.96 -21.17
N TYR A 549 34.09 -13.45 -21.31
CA TYR A 549 35.12 -13.32 -20.29
C TYR A 549 36.23 -12.42 -20.81
N VAL A 550 36.62 -11.43 -20.01
CA VAL A 550 37.82 -10.62 -20.22
C VAL A 550 38.68 -10.76 -18.97
N MET A 551 39.83 -11.41 -19.12
CA MET A 551 40.68 -11.82 -17.99
C MET A 551 39.90 -12.67 -16.97
N LYS A 552 39.89 -12.29 -15.69
CA LYS A 552 39.14 -12.95 -14.60
C LYS A 552 37.74 -12.38 -14.39
N SER A 553 37.33 -11.43 -15.23
CA SER A 553 36.02 -10.79 -15.14
C SER A 553 35.03 -11.44 -16.10
N ARG A 554 33.83 -11.72 -15.61
CA ARG A 554 32.69 -12.13 -16.43
C ARG A 554 31.87 -10.91 -16.77
N PHE A 555 31.58 -10.73 -18.05
CA PHE A 555 30.67 -9.73 -18.55
C PHE A 555 29.44 -10.43 -19.12
N ARG A 556 28.26 -9.85 -18.89
CA ARG A 556 27.00 -10.33 -19.46
C ARG A 556 26.31 -9.19 -20.19
N VAL A 557 26.05 -9.38 -21.48
CA VAL A 557 25.08 -8.56 -22.21
C VAL A 557 23.75 -9.30 -22.18
N ALA A 558 22.67 -8.64 -21.81
CA ALA A 558 21.34 -9.23 -21.88
C ALA A 558 20.34 -8.24 -22.49
N LEU A 559 19.53 -8.76 -23.41
CA LEU A 559 18.36 -8.12 -23.99
C LEU A 559 17.13 -8.67 -23.25
N LYS A 560 16.36 -7.78 -22.63
CA LYS A 560 15.06 -8.10 -22.02
C LYS A 560 13.97 -7.42 -22.83
N ILE A 561 12.94 -8.17 -23.19
CA ILE A 561 11.75 -7.66 -23.86
C ILE A 561 10.56 -8.04 -22.98
N TYR A 562 9.93 -7.04 -22.38
CA TYR A 562 8.67 -7.21 -21.65
C TYR A 562 7.51 -7.07 -22.62
N ASN A 563 6.46 -7.88 -22.45
CA ASN A 563 5.31 -7.91 -23.35
C ASN A 563 5.71 -8.05 -24.83
N LEU A 564 6.42 -9.14 -25.16
CA LEU A 564 7.02 -9.41 -26.48
C LEU A 564 6.02 -9.23 -27.65
N PHE A 565 4.78 -9.65 -27.45
CA PHE A 565 3.71 -9.59 -28.46
C PHE A 565 2.89 -8.30 -28.43
N ASP A 566 3.26 -7.33 -27.58
CA ASP A 566 2.59 -6.04 -27.45
C ASP A 566 1.08 -6.16 -27.20
N ARG A 567 0.69 -7.15 -26.38
CA ARG A 567 -0.72 -7.38 -26.02
C ARG A 567 -1.17 -6.29 -25.06
N LEU A 568 -2.29 -5.64 -25.39
CA LEU A 568 -2.98 -4.71 -24.50
C LEU A 568 -3.89 -5.50 -23.55
N ASN A 569 -3.40 -5.82 -22.36
CA ASN A 569 -4.22 -6.47 -21.34
C ASN A 569 -5.10 -5.42 -20.67
N GLU A 570 -6.39 -5.70 -20.52
CA GLU A 570 -7.34 -4.81 -19.85
C GLU A 570 -7.18 -5.00 -18.31
N ASN A 571 -6.57 -4.03 -17.65
CA ASN A 571 -6.38 -3.99 -16.19
C ASN A 571 -7.64 -3.48 -15.47
N TYR A 572 -8.27 -2.48 -16.08
CA TYR A 572 -9.52 -1.86 -15.63
C TYR A 572 -10.50 -1.89 -16.78
N VAL A 573 -11.79 -1.94 -16.44
CA VAL A 573 -12.89 -2.01 -17.39
C VAL A 573 -13.97 -1.06 -16.93
N HIS A 574 -14.80 -0.59 -17.85
CA HIS A 574 -16.02 0.11 -17.49
C HIS A 574 -17.06 -0.88 -16.98
N ASP A 575 -17.72 -0.56 -15.88
CA ASP A 575 -18.71 -1.44 -15.23
C ASP A 575 -19.92 -1.72 -16.14
N ASP A 576 -20.19 -0.88 -17.13
CA ASP A 576 -21.33 -1.03 -18.03
C ASP A 576 -21.11 -2.02 -19.19
N THR A 577 -19.86 -2.20 -19.61
CA THR A 577 -19.50 -3.00 -20.80
C THR A 577 -18.55 -4.14 -20.47
N GLY A 578 -17.88 -4.11 -19.32
CA GLY A 578 -16.81 -5.05 -18.97
C GLY A 578 -15.57 -4.89 -19.86
N ARG A 579 -15.42 -3.78 -20.59
CA ARG A 579 -14.30 -3.51 -21.48
C ARG A 579 -13.60 -2.19 -21.14
N ALA A 580 -12.32 -2.11 -21.43
CA ALA A 580 -11.51 -0.90 -21.26
C ALA A 580 -11.72 0.13 -22.38
N GLY A 581 -12.06 -0.34 -23.59
CA GLY A 581 -11.98 0.45 -24.82
C GLY A 581 -13.21 1.28 -25.17
N TYR A 582 -14.35 1.04 -24.52
CA TYR A 582 -15.58 1.79 -24.74
C TYR A 582 -16.50 1.66 -23.54
N SER A 583 -17.46 2.59 -23.45
CA SER A 583 -18.50 2.63 -22.43
C SER A 583 -19.82 3.02 -23.08
N LEU A 584 -20.94 2.73 -22.42
CA LEU A 584 -22.28 3.21 -22.78
C LEU A 584 -22.53 4.65 -22.33
N ILE A 585 -21.65 5.27 -21.52
CA ILE A 585 -21.74 6.67 -21.07
C ILE A 585 -22.13 7.66 -22.19
N PRO A 586 -21.52 7.61 -23.39
CA PRO A 586 -21.89 8.52 -24.48
C PRO A 586 -23.37 8.44 -24.91
N THR A 587 -24.05 7.33 -24.66
CA THR A 587 -25.46 7.16 -25.05
C THR A 587 -26.43 7.92 -24.15
N TYR A 588 -26.01 8.37 -22.96
CA TYR A 588 -26.89 9.03 -21.99
C TYR A 588 -26.30 10.28 -21.31
N ALA A 589 -24.99 10.52 -21.36
CA ALA A 589 -24.35 11.68 -20.74
C ALA A 589 -24.32 12.95 -21.62
N GLY A 590 -24.66 12.85 -22.90
CA GLY A 590 -24.52 13.94 -23.88
C GLY A 590 -23.06 14.17 -24.29
N HIS A 591 -22.83 14.83 -25.43
CA HIS A 591 -21.48 15.15 -25.90
C HIS A 591 -21.14 16.61 -25.58
N ALA A 592 -20.37 16.84 -24.51
CA ALA A 592 -19.97 18.18 -24.04
C ALA A 592 -19.34 19.06 -25.15
N VAL A 593 -18.60 18.45 -26.09
CA VAL A 593 -17.99 19.13 -27.24
C VAL A 593 -19.02 19.76 -28.18
N GLN A 594 -20.23 19.19 -28.29
CA GLN A 594 -21.29 19.73 -29.16
C GLN A 594 -21.95 20.98 -28.57
N GLU A 595 -21.85 21.19 -27.26
CA GLU A 595 -22.41 22.36 -26.55
C GLU A 595 -21.38 23.45 -26.29
N HIS A 596 -20.08 23.13 -26.36
CA HIS A 596 -18.96 24.02 -26.03
C HIS A 596 -17.78 23.90 -27.01
N GLU A 597 -18.06 23.86 -28.32
CA GLU A 597 -17.09 23.60 -29.40
C GLU A 597 -15.90 24.58 -29.43
N ASP A 598 -16.09 25.83 -28.96
CA ASP A 598 -15.06 26.87 -28.90
C ASP A 598 -14.22 26.85 -27.62
N HIS A 599 -14.48 25.93 -26.68
CA HIS A 599 -13.81 25.92 -25.37
C HIS A 599 -12.57 24.99 -25.38
N PRO A 600 -11.33 25.53 -25.24
CA PRO A 600 -10.09 24.75 -25.42
C PRO A 600 -9.87 23.63 -24.39
N ALA A 601 -10.69 23.57 -23.35
CA ALA A 601 -10.65 22.53 -22.31
C ALA A 601 -11.70 21.43 -22.45
N VAL A 602 -12.62 21.54 -23.42
CA VAL A 602 -13.67 20.55 -23.64
C VAL A 602 -13.20 19.60 -24.74
N HIS A 603 -12.80 18.41 -24.33
CA HIS A 603 -12.31 17.35 -25.21
C HIS A 603 -13.43 16.36 -25.56
N PRO A 604 -13.32 15.61 -26.66
CA PRO A 604 -14.25 14.54 -26.99
C PRO A 604 -14.44 13.59 -25.80
N LEU A 605 -15.68 13.24 -25.51
CA LEU A 605 -16.04 12.32 -24.43
C LEU A 605 -15.32 10.98 -24.59
N GLU A 606 -15.14 10.54 -25.83
CA GLU A 606 -14.39 9.32 -26.19
C GLU A 606 -12.95 9.35 -25.68
N GLU A 607 -12.31 10.53 -25.66
CA GLU A 607 -10.95 10.70 -25.17
C GLU A 607 -10.88 10.50 -23.65
N TYR A 608 -11.89 11.00 -22.91
CA TYR A 608 -11.96 10.92 -21.45
C TYR A 608 -12.30 9.51 -20.95
N ILE A 609 -13.16 8.79 -21.67
CA ILE A 609 -13.60 7.43 -21.29
C ILE A 609 -12.62 6.34 -21.74
N THR A 610 -11.50 6.67 -22.42
CA THR A 610 -10.50 5.68 -22.84
C THR A 610 -9.11 5.94 -22.24
N PRO A 611 -9.00 5.93 -20.90
CA PRO A 611 -7.73 6.19 -20.22
C PRO A 611 -6.68 5.13 -20.56
N PRO A 612 -5.45 5.51 -20.94
CA PRO A 612 -4.37 4.56 -21.24
C PRO A 612 -4.02 3.62 -20.08
N THR A 613 -4.24 4.05 -18.83
CA THR A 613 -3.99 3.24 -17.62
C THR A 613 -4.92 2.06 -17.47
N TYR A 614 -6.00 1.98 -18.25
CA TYR A 614 -6.84 0.79 -18.27
C TYR A 614 -6.15 -0.39 -18.95
N TYR A 615 -5.06 -0.16 -19.67
CA TYR A 615 -4.28 -1.21 -20.32
C TYR A 615 -2.94 -1.45 -19.63
N SER A 616 -2.41 -2.67 -19.78
CA SER A 616 -1.04 -2.97 -19.40
C SER A 616 -0.04 -2.19 -20.23
N ASN A 617 1.15 -1.96 -19.66
CA ASN A 617 2.24 -1.31 -20.38
C ASN A 617 2.52 -1.98 -21.74
N PRO A 618 2.81 -1.17 -22.79
CA PRO A 618 3.19 -1.69 -24.09
C PRO A 618 4.55 -2.39 -24.01
N ARG A 619 4.98 -2.98 -25.12
CA ARG A 619 6.28 -3.65 -25.23
C ARG A 619 7.43 -2.73 -24.81
N GLN A 620 8.25 -3.21 -23.87
CA GLN A 620 9.45 -2.51 -23.40
C GLN A 620 10.71 -3.32 -23.73
N ILE A 621 11.74 -2.66 -24.27
CA ILE A 621 13.00 -3.27 -24.65
C ILE A 621 14.11 -2.67 -23.79
N LEU A 622 14.79 -3.52 -23.00
CA LEU A 622 15.90 -3.12 -22.15
C LEU A 622 17.17 -3.86 -22.57
N LEU A 623 18.25 -3.09 -22.75
CA LEU A 623 19.60 -3.62 -22.87
C LEU A 623 20.29 -3.46 -21.52
N SER A 624 20.92 -4.54 -21.05
CA SER A 624 21.64 -4.54 -19.78
C SER A 624 23.06 -5.09 -19.96
N LEU A 625 24.01 -4.46 -19.27
CA LEU A 625 25.38 -4.91 -19.14
C LEU A 625 25.67 -5.17 -17.67
N SER A 626 26.15 -6.36 -17.35
CA SER A 626 26.57 -6.74 -15.99
C SER A 626 28.04 -7.12 -16.00
N TRP A 627 28.76 -6.68 -14.97
CA TRP A 627 30.16 -7.00 -14.74
C TRP A 627 30.31 -7.66 -13.37
N GLN A 628 30.87 -8.87 -13.37
CA GLN A 628 31.20 -9.61 -12.17
C GLN A 628 32.71 -9.84 -12.12
N PHE A 629 33.37 -9.29 -11.09
CA PHE A 629 34.77 -9.57 -10.80
C PHE A 629 34.87 -10.41 -9.51
N LYS A 630 35.74 -11.43 -9.51
CA LYS A 630 36.13 -12.13 -8.29
C LYS A 630 37.43 -11.52 -7.77
N ARG A 631 37.44 -11.01 -6.54
CA ARG A 631 38.68 -10.67 -5.83
C ARG A 631 39.10 -11.91 -5.03
N ASN A 632 40.36 -12.31 -5.19
CA ASN A 632 40.96 -13.47 -4.53
C ASN A 632 40.96 -13.31 -3.01
#